data_AF-A0A7C1PQ20-F1
#
_entry.id   AF-A0A7C1PQ20-F1
#
_cell.length_a   1.000
_cell.length_b   1.000
_cell.length_c   1.000
_cell.angle_alpha   90.00
_cell.angle_beta   90.00
_cell.angle_gamma   90.00
#
_symmetry.space_group_name_H-M   'P 1'
#
loop_
_entity.id
_entity.type
_entity.pdbx_description
1 polymer ?
#
loop_
_entity_poly.entity_id
_entity_poly.type
_entity_poly.pdbx_seq_one_letter_code
_entity_poly.pdbx_strand_id
1 'polypeptide(L)'
;MPEINNFNNVNLAGYPKRSGLYDPKYEHDGCGVGFVANINGTKSHEIIERGIEVIVNLLHRGATGGDTKTGDGAGILIQIPDAFLTRECNSIGISLPSPGKYGVGMIFSPQEQRPKKKCRQIIEETVVEEGLKFLGWREVPVNDSCLGDAARNSQPV
;
A
#
# COMPACT_ATOMS: atom_id res chain seq x y z
N MET A 1 -30.89 -19.01 18.02
CA MET A 1 -29.96 -17.87 17.97
C MET A 1 -29.76 -17.38 19.40
N PRO A 2 -28.57 -17.46 20.00
CA PRO A 2 -28.33 -16.83 21.29
C PRO A 2 -28.07 -15.34 21.06
N GLU A 3 -28.77 -14.51 21.81
CA GLU A 3 -28.61 -13.06 21.88
C GLU A 3 -27.20 -12.70 22.39
N ILE A 4 -26.45 -11.93 21.59
CA ILE A 4 -25.18 -11.33 21.99
C ILE A 4 -25.49 -10.05 22.77
N ASN A 5 -25.93 -10.19 24.02
CA ASN A 5 -26.05 -9.07 24.96
C ASN A 5 -24.93 -9.16 25.99
N ASN A 6 -23.73 -8.69 25.64
CA ASN A 6 -22.58 -8.71 26.57
C ASN A 6 -21.84 -7.37 26.66
N PHE A 7 -22.58 -6.25 26.61
CA PHE A 7 -22.03 -4.90 26.85
C PHE A 7 -21.55 -4.68 28.30
N ASN A 8 -21.81 -5.61 29.22
CA ASN A 8 -21.40 -5.49 30.62
C ASN A 8 -19.94 -5.85 30.89
N ASN A 9 -19.23 -6.40 29.90
CA ASN A 9 -17.88 -6.93 30.09
C ASN A 9 -16.77 -6.14 29.39
N VAL A 10 -17.06 -4.91 28.97
CA VAL A 10 -16.08 -3.98 28.39
C VAL A 10 -15.82 -2.77 29.30
N ASN A 11 -14.62 -2.20 29.21
CA ASN A 11 -14.25 -0.93 29.84
C ASN A 11 -14.69 0.25 28.97
N LEU A 12 -14.47 1.49 29.46
CA LEU A 12 -14.82 2.72 28.74
C LEU A 12 -14.12 2.88 27.39
N ALA A 13 -13.00 2.19 27.16
CA ALA A 13 -12.26 2.17 25.91
C ALA A 13 -12.71 1.05 24.95
N GLY A 14 -13.74 0.27 25.31
CA GLY A 14 -14.27 -0.82 24.47
C GLY A 14 -13.51 -2.15 24.60
N TYR A 15 -12.48 -2.23 25.45
CA TYR A 15 -11.74 -3.47 25.69
C TYR A 15 -12.40 -4.33 26.75
N PRO A 16 -12.22 -5.67 26.75
CA PRO A 16 -12.73 -6.52 27.82
C PRO A 16 -12.29 -6.03 29.22
N LYS A 17 -13.08 -6.27 30.27
CA LYS A 17 -12.65 -6.00 31.64
C LYS A 17 -11.51 -6.96 32.02
N ARG A 18 -10.65 -6.52 32.95
CA ARG A 18 -9.55 -7.33 33.48
C ARG A 18 -10.07 -8.70 33.95
N SER A 19 -9.52 -9.79 33.42
CA SER A 19 -9.96 -11.16 33.70
C SER A 19 -8.79 -12.14 33.57
N GLY A 20 -8.52 -12.90 34.62
CA GLY A 20 -7.34 -13.78 34.67
C GLY A 20 -6.02 -13.00 34.51
N LEU A 21 -5.15 -13.44 33.59
CA LEU A 21 -3.89 -12.77 33.25
C LEU A 21 -4.06 -11.57 32.30
N TYR A 22 -5.25 -11.36 31.76
CA TYR A 22 -5.55 -10.24 30.87
C TYR A 22 -5.73 -8.95 31.67
N ASP A 23 -4.89 -7.94 31.42
CA ASP A 23 -5.02 -6.58 31.98
C ASP A 23 -5.15 -5.57 30.82
N PRO A 24 -6.32 -4.92 30.63
CA PRO A 24 -6.60 -4.04 29.49
C PRO A 24 -5.65 -2.85 29.38
N LYS A 25 -4.93 -2.51 30.46
CA LYS A 25 -3.93 -1.44 30.44
C LYS A 25 -2.71 -1.77 29.55
N TYR A 26 -2.52 -3.04 29.21
CA TYR A 26 -1.47 -3.52 28.30
C TYR A 26 -2.01 -3.82 26.89
N GLU A 27 -3.29 -3.55 26.64
CA GLU A 27 -3.88 -3.69 25.31
C GLU A 27 -3.43 -2.52 24.43
N HIS A 28 -2.78 -2.85 23.32
CA HIS A 28 -2.28 -1.86 22.37
C HIS A 28 -2.58 -2.34 20.95
N ASP A 29 -3.20 -1.46 20.17
CA ASP A 29 -3.47 -1.75 18.77
C ASP A 29 -2.18 -1.67 17.95
N GLY A 30 -1.95 -2.72 17.15
CA GLY A 30 -0.66 -3.04 16.53
C GLY A 30 -0.35 -2.32 15.21
N CYS A 31 -1.07 -1.26 14.86
CA CYS A 31 -0.88 -0.56 13.59
C CYS A 31 -0.64 0.95 13.77
N GLY A 32 0.44 1.45 13.16
CA GLY A 32 0.75 2.88 13.07
C GLY A 32 0.22 3.50 11.78
N VAL A 33 -0.38 4.68 11.88
CA VAL A 33 -0.76 5.49 10.71
C VAL A 33 -0.31 6.93 10.96
N GLY A 34 0.15 7.61 9.91
CA GLY A 34 0.43 9.04 9.94
C GLY A 34 0.18 9.66 8.58
N PHE A 35 0.11 10.99 8.55
CA PHE A 35 -0.01 11.75 7.31
C PHE A 35 0.86 13.00 7.38
N VAL A 36 1.30 13.47 6.22
CA VAL A 36 2.02 14.73 6.08
C VAL A 36 1.28 15.55 5.02
N ALA A 37 1.05 16.82 5.32
CA ALA A 37 0.37 17.75 4.41
C ALA A 37 1.17 19.05 4.32
N ASN A 38 1.28 19.61 3.11
CA ASN A 38 1.77 20.97 2.91
C ASN A 38 0.57 21.93 2.90
N ILE A 39 0.43 22.74 3.94
CA ILE A 39 -0.69 23.69 4.11
C ILE A 39 -0.76 24.76 3.01
N ASN A 40 0.38 25.07 2.38
CA ASN A 40 0.44 26.03 1.28
C ASN A 40 0.08 25.40 -0.08
N GLY A 41 -0.17 24.08 -0.11
CA GLY A 41 -0.50 23.34 -1.34
C GLY A 41 0.68 23.17 -2.31
N THR A 42 1.90 23.54 -1.92
CA THR A 42 3.07 23.42 -2.78
C THR A 42 3.54 21.97 -2.87
N LYS A 43 3.64 21.45 -4.10
CA LYS A 43 4.21 20.11 -4.36
C LYS A 43 5.72 20.13 -4.10
N SER A 44 6.22 19.21 -3.29
CA SER A 44 7.64 19.06 -2.98
C SER A 44 7.98 17.60 -2.75
N HIS A 45 9.20 17.18 -3.09
CA HIS A 45 9.69 15.83 -2.74
C HIS A 45 9.87 15.65 -1.22
N GLU A 46 10.10 16.75 -0.50
CA GLU A 46 10.24 16.77 0.97
C GLU A 46 9.06 16.12 1.69
N ILE A 47 7.83 16.25 1.16
CA ILE A 47 6.64 15.62 1.78
C ILE A 47 6.69 14.10 1.71
N ILE A 48 7.34 13.55 0.68
CA ILE A 48 7.53 12.11 0.49
C ILE A 48 8.61 11.63 1.48
N GLU A 49 9.72 12.36 1.59
CA GLU A 49 10.79 12.07 2.55
C GLU A 49 10.25 12.04 3.99
N ARG A 50 9.46 13.05 4.37
CA ARG A 50 8.78 13.08 5.68
C ARG A 50 7.79 11.93 5.85
N GLY A 51 7.05 11.56 4.81
CA GLY A 51 6.15 10.40 4.84
C GLY A 51 6.91 9.09 5.10
N ILE A 52 8.09 8.92 4.49
CA ILE A 52 8.97 7.77 4.75
C ILE A 52 9.51 7.81 6.18
N GLU A 53 9.94 8.97 6.67
CA GLU A 53 10.39 9.16 8.05
C GLU A 53 9.31 8.75 9.07
N VAL A 54 8.05 9.11 8.81
CA VAL A 54 6.91 8.66 9.63
C VAL A 54 6.83 7.13 9.67
N ILE A 55 6.94 6.45 8.53
CA ILE A 55 6.91 4.97 8.48
C ILE A 55 8.06 4.37 9.29
N VAL A 56 9.28 4.90 9.13
CA VAL A 56 10.46 4.46 9.89
C VAL A 56 10.23 4.62 11.40
N ASN A 57 9.68 5.76 11.82
CA ASN A 57 9.38 6.01 13.23
C ASN A 57 8.27 5.12 13.79
N LEU A 58 7.40 4.57 12.94
CA LEU A 58 6.35 3.63 13.32
C LEU A 58 6.81 2.17 13.39
N LEU A 59 8.09 1.87 13.09
CA LEU A 59 8.63 0.50 13.10
C LEU A 59 8.41 -0.23 14.43
N HIS A 60 8.48 0.49 15.56
CA HIS A 60 8.23 -0.08 16.90
C HIS A 60 6.80 -0.59 17.10
N ARG A 61 5.88 -0.23 16.20
CA ARG A 61 4.50 -0.72 16.16
C ARG A 61 4.29 -1.77 15.07
N GLY A 62 5.29 -2.04 14.24
CA GLY A 62 5.19 -3.04 13.17
C GLY A 62 5.32 -4.44 13.73
N ALA A 63 4.48 -5.36 13.24
CA ALA A 63 4.69 -6.77 13.42
C ALA A 63 5.71 -7.30 12.40
N THR A 64 6.62 -8.14 12.88
CA THR A 64 7.56 -8.91 12.06
C THR A 64 7.07 -10.35 11.98
N GLY A 65 7.20 -10.95 10.80
CA GLY A 65 6.88 -12.36 10.55
C GLY A 65 7.86 -13.31 11.24
N GLY A 66 7.79 -14.60 10.84
CA GLY A 66 8.65 -15.65 11.40
C GLY A 66 10.14 -15.51 11.07
N ASP A 67 10.50 -14.60 10.15
CA ASP A 67 11.88 -14.21 9.86
C ASP A 67 12.10 -12.73 10.20
N THR A 68 13.34 -12.33 10.48
CA THR A 68 13.68 -10.97 10.95
C THR A 68 13.58 -9.89 9.87
N LYS A 69 13.25 -10.24 8.62
CA LYS A 69 13.21 -9.32 7.47
C LYS A 69 11.80 -9.09 6.93
N THR A 70 10.91 -10.06 7.10
CA THR A 70 9.52 -10.00 6.67
C THR A 70 8.72 -9.23 7.70
N GLY A 71 8.11 -8.12 7.28
CA GLY A 71 7.09 -7.41 8.04
C GLY A 71 5.70 -7.70 7.46
N ASP A 72 4.65 -7.42 8.24
CA ASP A 72 3.27 -7.63 7.80
C ASP A 72 2.86 -6.68 6.65
N GLY A 73 3.43 -5.48 6.62
CA GLY A 73 3.25 -4.54 5.52
C GLY A 73 3.59 -3.10 5.89
N ALA A 74 4.02 -2.32 4.90
CA ALA A 74 4.21 -0.88 4.99
C ALA A 74 3.89 -0.26 3.63
N GLY A 75 3.42 0.99 3.63
CA GLY A 75 3.07 1.68 2.39
C GLY A 75 2.86 3.16 2.60
N ILE A 76 2.98 3.91 1.51
CA ILE A 76 2.67 5.33 1.44
C ILE A 76 1.71 5.56 0.27
N LEU A 77 0.67 6.37 0.51
CA LEU A 77 -0.20 6.87 -0.56
C LEU A 77 0.18 8.30 -0.87
N ILE A 78 0.45 8.58 -2.15
CA ILE A 78 0.77 9.92 -2.65
C ILE A 78 -0.14 10.31 -3.80
N GLN A 79 -0.17 11.60 -4.11
CA GLN A 79 -0.78 12.10 -5.33
C GLN A 79 -0.02 11.59 -6.55
N ILE A 80 -0.70 11.47 -7.70
CA ILE A 80 -0.07 11.10 -8.98
C ILE A 80 1.10 12.07 -9.27
N PRO A 81 2.36 11.59 -9.31
CA PRO A 81 3.52 12.45 -9.47
C PRO A 81 3.80 12.71 -10.96
N ASP A 82 2.99 13.60 -11.56
CA ASP A 82 2.99 13.88 -13.01
C ASP A 82 4.38 14.13 -13.62
N ALA A 83 5.17 15.03 -13.05
CA ALA A 83 6.51 15.33 -13.58
C ALA A 83 7.44 14.10 -13.60
N PHE A 84 7.33 13.23 -12.60
CA PHE A 84 8.07 11.97 -12.56
C PHE A 84 7.53 11.00 -13.63
N LEU A 85 6.23 10.74 -13.64
CA LEU A 85 5.63 9.77 -14.57
C LEU A 85 5.81 10.16 -16.03
N THR A 86 5.65 11.43 -16.38
CA THR A 86 5.91 11.93 -17.74
C THR A 86 7.34 11.62 -18.18
N ARG A 87 8.34 11.87 -17.31
CA ARG A 87 9.74 11.55 -17.61
C ARG A 87 9.96 10.04 -17.80
N GLU A 88 9.48 9.22 -16.87
CA GLU A 88 9.70 7.78 -16.89
C GLU A 88 8.95 7.11 -18.05
N CYS A 89 7.70 7.48 -18.31
CA CYS A 89 6.89 6.94 -19.39
C CYS A 89 7.45 7.32 -20.77
N ASN A 90 7.92 8.56 -20.95
CA ASN A 90 8.57 8.98 -22.19
C ASN A 90 9.81 8.13 -22.52
N SER A 91 10.57 7.73 -21.49
CA SER A 91 11.77 6.89 -21.68
C SER A 91 11.47 5.50 -22.25
N ILE A 92 10.22 5.03 -22.13
CA ILE A 92 9.74 3.74 -22.64
C ILE A 92 8.72 3.90 -23.77
N GLY A 93 8.62 5.09 -24.37
CA GLY A 93 7.76 5.36 -25.52
C GLY A 93 6.26 5.54 -25.20
N ILE A 94 5.90 5.75 -23.93
CA ILE A 94 4.53 6.04 -23.51
C ILE A 94 4.36 7.55 -23.36
N SER A 95 3.55 8.17 -24.22
CA SER A 95 3.21 9.59 -24.12
C SER A 95 1.99 9.78 -23.22
N LEU A 96 2.16 10.48 -22.09
CA LEU A 96 1.06 10.80 -21.19
C LEU A 96 0.33 12.09 -21.59
N PRO A 97 -1.02 12.13 -21.51
CA PRO A 97 -1.79 13.37 -21.54
C PRO A 97 -1.43 14.32 -20.38
N SER A 98 -1.91 15.56 -20.44
CA SER A 98 -1.75 16.53 -19.36
C SER A 98 -2.34 16.04 -18.02
N PRO A 99 -1.84 16.52 -16.86
CA PRO A 99 -2.40 16.17 -15.55
C PRO A 99 -3.93 16.26 -15.51
N GLY A 100 -4.58 15.26 -14.89
CA GLY A 100 -6.04 15.16 -14.83
C GLY A 100 -6.71 14.63 -16.10
N LYS A 101 -5.94 14.30 -17.16
CA LYS A 101 -6.43 13.64 -18.39
C LYS A 101 -5.91 12.20 -18.56
N TYR A 102 -5.28 11.66 -17.52
CA TYR A 102 -4.84 10.26 -17.48
C TYR A 102 -5.02 9.69 -16.07
N GLY A 103 -5.16 8.37 -15.99
CA GLY A 103 -5.19 7.60 -14.75
C GLY A 103 -3.99 6.66 -14.64
N VAL A 104 -3.67 6.21 -13.43
CA VAL A 104 -2.58 5.28 -13.15
C VAL A 104 -3.13 4.13 -12.30
N GLY A 105 -2.91 2.90 -12.74
CA GLY A 105 -3.16 1.69 -11.95
C GLY A 105 -1.85 1.13 -11.41
N MET A 106 -1.76 0.91 -10.11
CA MET A 106 -0.68 0.14 -9.47
C MET A 106 -1.18 -1.29 -9.29
N ILE A 107 -0.68 -2.22 -10.11
CA ILE A 107 -1.22 -3.58 -10.21
C ILE A 107 -0.18 -4.59 -9.74
N PHE A 108 -0.60 -5.50 -8.87
CA PHE A 108 0.12 -6.72 -8.56
C PHE A 108 -0.38 -7.85 -9.47
N SER A 109 0.53 -8.47 -10.21
CA SER A 109 0.25 -9.55 -11.15
C SER A 109 0.99 -10.83 -10.77
N PRO A 110 0.49 -12.01 -11.20
CA PRO A 110 1.17 -13.28 -10.96
C PRO A 110 2.58 -13.33 -11.56
N GLN A 111 3.51 -14.04 -10.92
CA GLN A 111 4.87 -14.24 -11.43
C GLN A 111 4.92 -15.06 -12.72
N GLU A 112 4.02 -16.03 -12.85
CA GLU A 112 3.95 -16.90 -14.02
C GLU A 112 3.47 -16.14 -15.27
N GLN A 113 4.17 -16.35 -16.39
CA GLN A 113 3.95 -15.59 -17.63
C GLN A 113 2.55 -15.73 -18.21
N ARG A 114 1.97 -16.94 -18.17
CA ARG A 114 0.64 -17.20 -18.73
C ARG A 114 -0.48 -16.48 -17.96
N PRO A 115 -0.61 -16.63 -16.62
CA PRO A 115 -1.61 -15.89 -15.87
C PRO A 115 -1.33 -14.37 -15.86
N LYS A 116 -0.06 -13.92 -15.83
CA LYS A 116 0.29 -12.49 -15.99
C LYS A 116 -0.29 -11.90 -17.26
N LYS A 117 -0.07 -12.55 -18.41
CA LYS A 117 -0.62 -12.10 -19.70
C LYS A 117 -2.15 -12.05 -19.70
N LYS A 118 -2.80 -13.05 -19.12
CA LYS A 118 -4.26 -13.09 -19.01
C LYS A 118 -4.80 -11.94 -18.14
N CYS A 119 -4.18 -11.67 -16.99
CA CYS A 119 -4.57 -10.54 -16.14
C CYS A 119 -4.39 -9.20 -16.87
N ARG A 120 -3.27 -9.01 -17.58
CA ARG A 120 -3.04 -7.79 -18.37
C ARG A 120 -4.07 -7.61 -19.48
N GLN A 121 -4.35 -8.67 -20.23
CA GLN A 121 -5.37 -8.67 -21.27
C GLN A 121 -6.74 -8.25 -20.74
N ILE A 122 -7.18 -8.82 -19.61
CA ILE A 122 -8.47 -8.45 -18.99
C ILE A 122 -8.48 -6.96 -18.64
N ILE A 123 -7.41 -6.43 -18.05
CA ILE A 123 -7.32 -5.01 -17.69
C ILE A 123 -7.38 -4.12 -18.94
N GLU A 124 -6.64 -4.48 -19.99
CA GLU A 124 -6.63 -3.74 -21.25
C GLU A 124 -8.01 -3.72 -21.92
N GLU A 125 -8.67 -4.89 -21.98
CA GLU A 125 -10.02 -5.04 -22.52
C GLU A 125 -11.03 -4.19 -21.73
N THR A 126 -11.03 -4.29 -20.40
CA THR A 126 -11.93 -3.50 -19.55
C THR A 126 -11.70 -1.99 -19.70
N VAL A 127 -10.45 -1.52 -19.82
CA VAL A 127 -10.17 -0.10 -20.06
C VAL A 127 -10.81 0.38 -21.36
N VAL A 128 -10.74 -0.43 -22.43
CA VAL A 128 -11.35 -0.09 -23.72
C VAL A 128 -12.88 -0.18 -23.66
N GLU A 129 -13.43 -1.20 -22.99
CA GLU A 129 -14.87 -1.37 -22.80
C GLU A 129 -15.51 -0.19 -22.04
N GLU A 130 -14.80 0.38 -21.07
CA GLU A 130 -15.22 1.59 -20.35
C GLU A 130 -14.99 2.89 -21.16
N GLY A 131 -14.64 2.78 -22.44
CA GLY A 131 -14.48 3.92 -23.35
C GLY A 131 -13.19 4.73 -23.13
N LEU A 132 -12.21 4.17 -22.42
CA LEU A 132 -10.92 4.81 -22.17
C LEU A 132 -9.86 4.32 -23.17
N LYS A 133 -8.80 5.10 -23.32
CA LYS A 133 -7.63 4.72 -24.12
C LYS A 133 -6.58 4.06 -23.22
N PHE A 134 -6.24 2.81 -23.51
CA PHE A 134 -5.08 2.17 -22.88
C PHE A 134 -3.78 2.82 -23.37
N LEU A 135 -2.96 3.32 -22.45
CA LEU A 135 -1.72 4.05 -22.77
C LEU A 135 -0.47 3.16 -22.77
N GLY A 136 -0.43 2.12 -21.93
CA GLY A 136 0.69 1.19 -21.85
C GLY A 136 0.98 0.71 -20.43
N TRP A 137 1.89 -0.27 -20.34
CA TRP A 137 2.41 -0.80 -19.08
C TRP A 137 3.77 -0.22 -18.77
N ARG A 138 4.00 0.17 -17.51
CA ARG A 138 5.32 0.50 -16.97
C ARG A 138 5.67 -0.50 -15.88
N GLU A 139 6.75 -1.24 -16.06
CA GLU A 139 7.30 -2.08 -14.98
C GLU A 139 7.83 -1.18 -13.85
N VAL A 140 7.49 -1.51 -12.61
CA VAL A 140 7.94 -0.75 -11.45
C VAL A 140 9.33 -1.26 -11.06
N PRO A 141 10.37 -0.40 -11.03
CA PRO A 141 11.68 -0.83 -10.58
C PRO A 141 11.63 -1.17 -9.10
N VAL A 142 12.08 -2.38 -8.74
CA VAL A 142 12.14 -2.88 -7.37
C VAL A 142 13.54 -3.41 -7.05
N ASN A 143 13.94 -3.28 -5.78
CA ASN A 143 15.09 -3.98 -5.23
C ASN A 143 14.57 -4.95 -4.17
N ASP A 144 14.49 -6.23 -4.51
CA ASP A 144 13.95 -7.26 -3.63
C ASP A 144 14.99 -7.83 -2.66
N SER A 145 16.26 -7.42 -2.71
CA SER A 145 17.35 -7.99 -1.88
C SER A 145 17.12 -7.86 -0.37
N CYS A 146 16.27 -6.93 0.05
CA CYS A 146 15.89 -6.73 1.45
C CYS A 146 14.75 -7.64 1.93
N LEU A 147 14.01 -8.31 1.03
CA LEU A 147 12.89 -9.17 1.40
C LEU A 147 13.37 -10.44 2.11
N GLY A 148 12.66 -10.82 3.18
CA GLY A 148 12.75 -12.16 3.77
C GLY A 148 12.16 -13.22 2.83
N ASP A 149 12.47 -14.49 3.08
CA ASP A 149 12.13 -15.59 2.16
C ASP A 149 10.61 -15.73 2.00
N ALA A 150 9.85 -15.54 3.07
CA ALA A 150 8.38 -15.59 3.03
C ALA A 150 7.79 -14.51 2.12
N ALA A 151 8.26 -13.26 2.25
CA ALA A 151 7.82 -12.15 1.41
C ALA A 151 8.28 -12.32 -0.04
N ARG A 152 9.50 -12.80 -0.28
CA ARG A 152 10.03 -13.05 -1.62
C ARG A 152 9.24 -14.13 -2.36
N ASN A 153 8.91 -15.24 -1.69
CA ASN A 153 8.16 -16.34 -2.28
C ASN A 153 6.71 -15.96 -2.65
N SER A 154 6.16 -14.92 -2.00
CA SER A 154 4.81 -14.39 -2.28
C SER A 154 4.82 -13.08 -3.07
N GLN A 155 5.98 -12.59 -3.50
CA GLN A 155 6.14 -11.31 -4.17
C GLN A 155 5.41 -11.30 -5.55
N PRO A 156 4.52 -10.34 -5.81
CA PRO A 156 3.92 -10.16 -7.13
C PRO A 156 4.85 -9.40 -8.09
N VAL A 157 4.49 -9.39 -9.38
CA VAL A 157 5.19 -8.66 -10.47
C VAL A 157 4.25 -7.80 -11.30
#